data_AF-A0A9E2N3H9-F1
#
_entry.id   AF-A0A9E2N3H9-F1
#
_cell.length_a   1.000
_cell.length_b   1.000
_cell.length_c   1.000
_cell.angle_alpha   90.00
_cell.angle_beta   90.00
_cell.angle_gamma   90.00
#
_symmetry.space_group_name_H-M   'P 1'
#
loop_
_entity.id
_entity.type
_entity.pdbx_description
1 polymer ?
#
loop_
_entity_poly.entity_id
_entity_poly.type
_entity_poly.pdbx_seq_one_letter_code
_entity_poly.pdbx_strand_id
1 'polypeptide(L)' 'MESTRIKLTINPRRIAWLKFLLDSYEGLALLRTLDPEAGRVELYIGPGAEEETAGLLHSIKGGLGLVEGLSDEIPYGPF' A
#
# COMPACT_ATOMS: atom_id res chain seq x y z
N MET A 1 -9.15 6.07 -17.56
CA MET A 1 -8.42 5.09 -16.72
C MET A 1 -8.47 5.61 -15.32
N GLU A 2 -9.19 4.92 -14.45
CA GLU A 2 -9.38 5.32 -13.05
C GLU A 2 -8.26 4.68 -12.23
N SER A 3 -7.53 5.47 -11.44
CA SER A 3 -6.48 4.94 -10.56
C SER A 3 -7.09 4.56 -9.22
N THR A 4 -6.89 3.31 -8.82
CA THR A 4 -7.39 2.79 -7.54
C THR A 4 -6.66 3.48 -6.39
N ARG A 5 -7.40 3.95 -5.39
CA ARG A 5 -6.84 4.59 -4.20
C ARG A 5 -7.26 3.84 -2.96
N ILE A 6 -6.30 3.57 -2.08
CA ILE A 6 -6.57 2.89 -0.82
C ILE A 6 -5.94 3.66 0.33
N LYS A 7 -6.58 3.63 1.49
CA LYS A 7 -6.06 4.24 2.71
C LYS A 7 -5.62 3.16 3.69
N LEU A 8 -4.43 3.32 4.24
CA LEU A 8 -3.83 2.37 5.16
C LEU A 8 -3.40 3.07 6.44
N THR A 9 -3.51 2.37 7.56
CA THR A 9 -2.86 2.75 8.81
C THR A 9 -1.75 1.74 9.11
N ILE A 10 -0.51 2.22 9.13
CA ILE A 10 0.70 1.41 9.29
C ILE A 10 1.54 1.91 10.47
N ASN A 11 2.60 1.19 10.84
CA ASN A 11 3.56 1.73 11.79
C ASN A 11 4.21 3.01 11.22
N PRO A 12 4.15 4.17 11.92
CA PRO A 12 4.76 5.44 11.47
C PRO A 12 6.22 5.31 11.02
N ARG A 13 7.01 4.47 11.72
CA ARG A 13 8.43 4.24 11.42
C ARG A 13 8.65 3.46 10.13
N ARG A 14 7.59 2.88 9.55
CA ARG A 14 7.62 2.11 8.30
C ARG A 14 7.17 2.93 7.08
N ILE A 15 6.69 4.16 7.24
CA ILE A 15 6.23 4.99 6.10
C ILE A 15 7.33 5.15 5.05
N ALA A 16 8.52 5.59 5.46
CA ALA A 16 9.64 5.79 4.54
C ALA A 16 10.10 4.47 3.90
N TRP A 17 10.05 3.37 4.66
CA TRP A 17 10.40 2.04 4.18
C TRP A 17 9.40 1.54 3.11
N LEU A 18 8.10 1.68 3.36
CA LEU A 18 7.06 1.33 2.39
C LEU A 18 7.15 2.19 1.14
N LYS A 19 7.36 3.50 1.30
CA LYS A 19 7.55 4.41 0.17
C LYS A 19 8.73 3.99 -0.70
N PHE A 20 9.88 3.71 -0.09
CA PHE A 20 11.06 3.24 -0.82
C PHE A 20 10.80 1.94 -1.58
N LEU A 21 10.10 0.99 -0.93
CA LEU A 21 9.75 -0.27 -1.56
C LEU A 21 8.87 -0.06 -2.78
N LEU A 22 7.79 0.73 -2.66
CA LEU A 22 6.89 1.03 -3.76
C LEU A 22 7.58 1.81 -4.90
N ASP A 23 8.38 2.84 -4.56
CA ASP A 23 9.14 3.63 -5.53
C ASP A 23 10.21 2.78 -6.28
N SER A 24 10.57 1.60 -5.74
CA SER A 24 11.48 0.65 -6.41
C SER A 24 10.80 -0.21 -7.48
N TYR A 25 9.46 -0.25 -7.51
CA TYR A 25 8.66 -0.93 -8.55
C TYR A 25 8.00 0.12 -9.44
N GLU A 26 8.50 0.27 -10.66
CA GLU A 26 7.95 1.23 -11.62
C GLU A 26 6.48 0.91 -11.92
N GLY A 27 5.60 1.90 -11.76
CA GLY A 27 4.19 1.78 -12.12
C GLY A 27 3.30 1.04 -11.11
N LEU A 28 3.84 0.57 -9.98
CA LEU A 28 3.08 -0.20 -9.00
C LEU A 28 2.08 0.65 -8.21
N ALA A 29 2.59 1.48 -7.29
CA ALA A 29 1.77 2.44 -6.56
C ALA A 29 2.61 3.61 -6.05
N LEU A 30 2.00 4.78 -5.91
CA LEU A 30 2.61 5.93 -5.24
C LEU A 30 2.06 6.06 -3.82
N LEU A 31 2.94 6.30 -2.85
CA LEU A 31 2.54 6.57 -1.47
C LEU A 31 2.49 8.07 -1.18
N ARG A 32 1.36 8.51 -0.64
CA ARG A 32 1.18 9.82 -0.02
C ARG A 32 0.98 9.67 1.47
N THR A 33 1.80 10.36 2.28
CA THR A 33 1.58 10.43 3.73
C THR A 33 0.45 11.42 4.02
N LEU A 34 -0.58 10.96 4.73
CA LEU A 34 -1.69 11.79 5.21
C LEU A 34 -1.43 12.30 6.63
N ASP A 35 -0.94 11.41 7.51
CA ASP A 35 -0.60 11.72 8.89
C ASP A 35 0.64 10.89 9.29
N PRO A 36 1.82 11.52 9.42
CA PRO A 36 3.06 10.81 9.73
C PRO A 36 3.09 10.28 11.15
N GLU A 37 2.45 10.94 12.12
CA GLU A 37 2.46 10.51 13.53
C GLU A 37 1.50 9.35 13.77
N ALA A 38 0.32 9.40 13.14
CA ALA A 38 -0.68 8.33 13.23
C ALA A 38 -0.44 7.18 12.25
N GLY A 39 0.54 7.29 11.34
CA GLY A 39 0.85 6.23 10.38
C GLY A 39 -0.15 6.12 9.23
N ARG A 40 -0.91 7.19 8.95
CA ARG A 40 -1.95 7.18 7.90
C ARG A 40 -1.34 7.53 6.57
N VAL A 41 -1.52 6.65 5.59
CA VAL A 41 -1.02 6.81 4.24
C VAL A 41 -2.12 6.49 3.23
N GLU A 42 -1.99 7.05 2.04
CA GLU A 42 -2.83 6.76 0.88
C GLU A 42 -1.94 6.22 -0.23
N LEU A 43 -2.34 5.09 -0.82
CA LEU A 43 -1.68 4.54 -2.00
C LEU A 43 -2.49 4.88 -3.25
N TYR A 44 -1.80 5.32 -4.29
CA TYR A 44 -2.32 5.54 -5.62
C TYR A 44 -1.80 4.42 -6.50
N ILE A 45 -2.64 3.42 -6.75
CA ILE A 45 -2.27 2.23 -7.49
C ILE A 45 -2.28 2.53 -8.99
N GLY A 46 -1.23 2.09 -9.66
CA GLY A 46 -1.12 2.18 -11.12
C GLY A 46 -2.24 1.38 -11.79
N PRO A 47 -2.82 1.87 -12.89
CA PRO A 47 -3.84 1.11 -13.61
C PRO A 47 -3.30 -0.25 -14.09
N GLY A 48 -3.94 -1.34 -13.67
CA GLY A 48 -3.51 -2.71 -14.00
C GLY A 48 -2.48 -3.29 -13.03
N ALA A 49 -2.07 -2.55 -12.00
CA ALA A 49 -1.12 -2.99 -10.97
C ALA A 49 -1.79 -3.42 -9.66
N GLU A 50 -3.12 -3.55 -9.64
CA GLU A 50 -3.91 -3.85 -8.43
C GLU A 50 -3.52 -5.17 -7.79
N GLU A 51 -3.42 -6.24 -8.59
CA GLU A 51 -3.08 -7.57 -8.11
C GLU A 51 -1.64 -7.66 -7.62
N GLU A 52 -0.70 -7.08 -8.36
CA GLU A 52 0.72 -7.04 -7.98
C GLU A 52 0.91 -6.23 -6.68
N THR A 53 0.22 -5.09 -6.56
CA THR A 53 0.22 -4.27 -5.35
C THR A 53 -0.36 -5.04 -4.17
N ALA A 54 -1.48 -5.75 -4.37
CA ALA A 54 -2.08 -6.59 -3.35
C ALA A 54 -1.12 -7.69 -2.87
N GLY A 55 -0.49 -8.39 -3.81
CA GLY A 55 0.48 -9.45 -3.53
C GLY A 55 1.71 -8.95 -2.77
N LEU A 56 2.25 -7.78 -3.15
CA LEU A 56 3.34 -7.14 -2.42
C LEU A 56 2.93 -6.81 -1.00
N LEU A 57 1.82 -6.09 -0.82
CA LEU A 57 1.33 -5.66 0.50
C LEU A 57 1.02 -6.86 1.40
N HIS A 58 0.45 -7.94 0.84
CA HIS A 58 0.22 -9.19 1.55
C HIS A 58 1.53 -9.80 2.05
N SER A 59 2.54 -9.89 1.17
CA SER A 59 3.84 -10.48 1.48
C SER A 59 4.60 -9.72 2.58
N ILE A 60 4.38 -8.41 2.70
CA ILE A 60 5.06 -7.56 3.67
C ILE A 60 4.23 -7.18 4.90
N LYS A 61 2.96 -7.64 4.98
CA LYS A 61 2.00 -7.25 6.03
C LYS A 61 2.56 -7.37 7.45
N GLY A 62 3.29 -8.45 7.74
CA GLY A 62 3.92 -8.68 9.04
C GLY A 62 5.03 -7.69 9.40
N GLY A 63 5.80 -7.22 8.40
CA GLY A 63 6.87 -6.24 8.60
C GLY A 63 6.38 -4.79 8.65
N LEU A 64 5.24 -4.51 8.01
CA LEU A 64 4.61 -3.19 7.92
C LEU A 64 4.09 -2.69 9.27
N GLY A 65 3.77 -3.61 10.19
CA GLY A 65 3.03 -3.28 11.41
C GLY A 65 1.65 -2.71 11.07
N LEU A 66 0.97 -3.34 10.10
CA LEU A 66 -0.32 -2.87 9.62
C LEU A 66 -1.36 -2.92 10.74
N VAL A 67 -2.02 -1.79 10.97
CA VAL A 67 -3.03 -1.62 12.01
C VAL A 67 -4.43 -1.77 11.40
N GLU A 68 -4.70 -1.15 10.24
CA GLU A 68 -5.99 -1.18 9.54
C GLU A 68 -5.83 -0.97 8.02
N GLY A 69 -6.80 -1.44 7.20
CA GLY A 69 -6.98 -1.05 5.80
C GLY A 69 -6.58 -2.05 4.70
N LEU A 70 -5.94 -3.19 5.03
CA LEU A 70 -5.58 -4.19 4.01
C LEU A 70 -6.70 -5.19 3.66
N SER A 71 -7.79 -5.23 4.44
CA SER A 71 -8.75 -6.35 4.42
C SER A 71 -10.02 -6.13 3.58
N ASP A 72 -10.36 -4.90 3.21
CA ASP A 72 -11.68 -4.62 2.61
C ASP A 72 -11.64 -3.90 1.25
N GLU A 73 -10.50 -3.35 0.81
CA GLU A 73 -10.45 -2.47 -0.37
C GLU A 73 -9.63 -2.99 -1.57
N ILE A 74 -8.86 -4.09 -1.42
CA ILE A 74 -8.18 -4.71 -2.57
C ILE A 74 -8.59 -6.18 -2.72
N PRO A 75 -9.32 -6.56 -3.78
CA PRO A 75 -9.64 -7.95 -4.03
C PRO A 75 -8.34 -8.73 -4.31
N TYR A 76 -7.98 -9.61 -3.39
CA TYR A 76 -7.00 -10.66 -3.62
C TYR A 76 -7.76 -11.92 -4.07
N GLY A 77 -7.71 -12.24 -5.37
CA GLY A 77 -8.35 -13.41 -5.96
C GLY A 77 -7.31 -14.48 -6.35
N PRO A 78 -7.54 -15.77 -6.08
CA PRO A 78 -6.63 -16.84 -6.47
C PRO A 78 -6.91 -17.28 -7.92
N PHE A 79 -5.86 -17.41 -8.71
CA PHE A 79 -5.76 -18.49 -9.69
C PHE A 79 -4.81 -19.55 -9.14
#